data_AF-A0A1V9FM63-F1
#
_entry.id   AF-A0A1V9FM63-F1
#
_cell.length_a   1.000
_cell.length_b   1.000
_cell.length_c   1.000
_cell.angle_alpha   90.00
_cell.angle_beta   90.00
_cell.angle_gamma   90.00
#
_symmetry.space_group_name_H-M   'P 1'
#
loop_
_entity.id
_entity.type
_entity.pdbx_description
1 polymer ?
#
loop_
_entity_poly.entity_id
_entity_poly.type
_entity_poly.pdbx_seq_one_letter_code
_entity_poly.pdbx_strand_id
1 'polypeptide(L)'
;MTTLKFIPVLLLLIVLYSCEQRSAPKKADPVAFELLKKALTLEAFIDNADSAKEAISLLDKATSIDSNYYWGHYNKLMFFYQLKQFDRAILTVKKLIQLRPEAHDLYLTEGILYERIDDSISSRPYFEKSLAICNAVLDTMSKTNKEYELIFGNKAVNLIMLGEEAKANELLKKLYDSAPDQVHKLKVSYLMNKSKKEVIARMKEEHSH
;
A
#
# COMPACT_ATOMS: atom_id res chain seq x y z
N MET A 1 -1.42 45.51 44.41
CA MET A 1 -1.99 44.21 44.85
C MET A 1 -3.19 43.99 43.95
N THR A 2 -3.26 43.07 42.99
CA THR A 2 -2.76 41.69 42.80
C THR A 2 -2.64 41.46 41.28
N THR A 3 -1.43 41.44 40.71
CA THR A 3 -0.70 40.25 40.21
C THR A 3 -1.53 39.14 39.53
N LEU A 4 -1.23 38.97 38.22
CA LEU A 4 -1.00 37.70 37.50
C LEU A 4 -2.27 36.87 37.18
N LYS A 5 -2.50 36.36 35.96
CA LYS A 5 -1.67 35.41 35.21
C LYS A 5 -2.08 35.43 33.74
N PHE A 6 -1.21 35.81 32.80
CA PHE A 6 -0.48 34.86 31.95
C PHE A 6 -1.19 33.51 31.84
N ILE A 7 -1.97 33.32 30.78
CA ILE A 7 -2.39 31.98 30.35
C ILE A 7 -1.09 31.24 30.02
N PRO A 8 -0.69 30.26 30.85
CA PRO A 8 0.55 29.54 30.64
C PRO A 8 0.35 28.59 29.46
N VAL A 9 1.35 28.49 28.60
CA VAL A 9 2.05 27.33 27.97
C VAL A 9 1.42 25.90 28.05
N LEU A 10 0.22 25.71 28.58
CA LEU A 10 -0.49 24.44 28.77
C LEU A 10 -1.14 23.90 27.48
N LEU A 11 -1.20 24.69 26.40
CA LEU A 11 -1.51 24.21 25.06
C LEU A 11 -0.29 23.65 24.31
N LEU A 12 0.93 23.85 24.83
CA LEU A 12 2.17 23.27 24.28
C LEU A 12 2.51 21.89 24.87
N LEU A 13 1.80 21.43 25.91
CA LEU A 13 2.04 20.13 26.57
C LEU A 13 1.06 19.02 26.16
N ILE A 14 -0.06 19.32 25.50
CA ILE A 14 -1.00 18.28 25.01
C ILE A 14 -0.50 17.65 23.70
N VAL A 15 0.28 18.37 22.89
CA VAL A 15 0.92 17.80 21.68
C VAL A 15 2.13 16.92 22.04
N LEU A 16 2.68 17.04 23.25
CA LEU A 16 3.72 16.15 23.78
C LEU A 16 3.17 14.80 24.29
N TYR A 17 1.85 14.58 24.21
CA TYR A 17 1.18 13.34 24.61
C TYR A 17 0.75 12.41 23.47
N SER A 18 1.02 12.77 22.19
CA SER A 18 1.03 11.78 21.10
C SER A 18 2.43 11.20 20.90
N CYS A 19 3.23 11.12 21.97
CA CYS A 19 4.10 9.95 22.16
C CYS A 19 3.20 8.74 22.43
N GLU A 20 2.33 8.42 21.45
CA GLU A 20 1.65 7.15 21.37
C GLU A 20 2.77 6.17 21.06
N GLN A 21 3.31 5.65 22.16
CA GLN A 21 3.93 4.36 22.30
C GLN A 21 4.14 3.68 20.94
N ARG A 22 5.40 3.51 20.54
CA ARG A 22 5.77 2.33 19.74
C ARG A 22 5.49 1.09 20.61
N SER A 23 4.22 0.83 20.89
CA SER A 23 3.74 -0.43 21.42
C SER A 23 4.20 -1.47 20.41
N ALA A 24 4.87 -2.52 20.88
CA ALA A 24 5.13 -3.69 20.05
C ALA A 24 3.84 -4.04 19.30
N PRO A 25 3.90 -4.39 18.00
CA PRO A 25 2.71 -4.62 17.20
C PRO A 25 1.79 -5.57 17.98
N LYS A 26 0.60 -5.08 18.34
CA LYS A 26 -0.36 -5.86 19.12
C LYS A 26 -0.56 -7.17 18.37
N LYS A 27 -0.27 -8.29 19.03
CA LYS A 27 -0.50 -9.62 18.44
C LYS A 27 -1.98 -9.68 18.07
N ALA A 28 -2.25 -10.15 16.86
CA ALA A 28 -3.62 -10.28 16.37
C ALA A 28 -4.46 -11.11 17.34
N ASP A 29 -5.73 -10.75 17.48
CA ASP A 29 -6.67 -11.59 18.20
C ASP A 29 -6.66 -13.03 17.60
N PRO A 30 -6.50 -14.08 18.43
CA PRO A 30 -6.40 -15.46 17.91
C PRO A 30 -7.61 -15.90 17.08
N VAL A 31 -8.81 -15.42 17.44
CA VAL A 31 -10.04 -15.74 16.69
C VAL A 31 -10.02 -15.01 15.35
N ALA A 32 -9.62 -13.73 15.33
CA ALA A 32 -9.44 -12.98 14.09
C ALA A 32 -8.39 -13.62 13.17
N PHE A 33 -7.29 -14.13 13.74
CA PHE A 33 -6.25 -14.84 13.00
C PHE A 33 -6.75 -16.15 12.38
N GLU A 34 -7.52 -16.96 13.12
CA GLU A 34 -8.09 -18.19 12.56
C GLU A 34 -9.16 -17.91 11.49
N LEU A 35 -9.94 -16.84 11.64
CA LEU A 35 -10.87 -16.40 10.60
C LEU A 35 -10.14 -15.97 9.32
N LEU A 36 -9.04 -15.22 9.45
CA LEU A 36 -8.19 -14.90 8.30
C LEU A 36 -7.70 -16.18 7.61
N LYS A 37 -7.14 -17.13 8.37
CA LYS A 37 -6.64 -18.39 7.80
C LYS A 37 -7.71 -19.12 6.98
N LYS A 38 -8.95 -19.18 7.48
CA LYS A 38 -10.08 -19.76 6.75
C LYS A 38 -10.43 -18.96 5.48
N ALA A 39 -10.38 -17.63 5.53
CA ALA A 39 -10.60 -16.83 4.34
C ALA A 39 -9.55 -17.11 3.24
N LEU A 40 -8.28 -17.29 3.63
CA LEU A 40 -7.20 -17.57 2.69
C LEU A 40 -7.33 -18.94 2.00
N THR A 41 -8.00 -19.93 2.61
CA THR A 41 -8.25 -21.21 1.90
C THR A 41 -9.20 -21.07 0.71
N LEU A 42 -9.92 -19.94 0.63
CA LEU A 42 -10.89 -19.65 -0.44
C LEU A 42 -10.29 -18.78 -1.55
N GLU A 43 -9.06 -18.29 -1.41
CA GLU A 43 -8.39 -17.43 -2.39
C GLU A 43 -8.28 -18.11 -3.77
N ALA A 44 -7.96 -19.41 -3.79
CA ALA A 44 -7.88 -20.20 -5.03
C ALA A 44 -9.23 -20.36 -5.76
N PHE A 45 -10.34 -20.00 -5.12
CA PHE A 45 -11.69 -20.12 -5.66
C PHE A 45 -12.40 -18.76 -5.75
N ILE A 46 -11.66 -17.67 -5.75
CA ILE A 46 -12.22 -16.32 -5.70
C ILE A 46 -13.06 -15.94 -6.93
N ASP A 47 -12.88 -16.60 -8.06
CA ASP A 47 -13.77 -16.41 -9.23
C ASP A 47 -15.16 -17.04 -9.02
N ASN A 48 -15.28 -17.97 -8.07
CA ASN A 48 -16.58 -18.46 -7.61
C ASN A 48 -17.22 -17.43 -6.67
N ALA A 49 -18.40 -16.96 -7.05
CA ALA A 49 -19.11 -15.91 -6.32
C ALA A 49 -19.43 -16.28 -4.86
N ASP A 50 -19.69 -17.55 -4.56
CA ASP A 50 -20.03 -17.99 -3.20
C ASP A 50 -18.77 -18.07 -2.33
N SER A 51 -17.68 -18.65 -2.84
CA SER A 51 -16.38 -18.66 -2.16
C SER A 51 -15.86 -17.24 -1.90
N ALA A 52 -15.99 -16.34 -2.87
CA ALA A 52 -15.59 -14.94 -2.71
C ALA A 52 -16.39 -14.22 -1.61
N LYS A 53 -17.71 -14.42 -1.57
CA LYS A 53 -18.58 -13.86 -0.52
C LYS A 53 -18.24 -14.43 0.84
N GLU A 54 -17.99 -15.74 0.93
CA GLU A 54 -17.61 -16.39 2.17
C GLU A 54 -16.26 -15.86 2.69
N ALA A 55 -15.26 -15.72 1.83
CA ALA A 55 -13.96 -15.16 2.20
C ALA A 55 -14.07 -13.73 2.75
N ILE A 56 -14.83 -12.86 2.07
CA ILE A 56 -15.09 -11.50 2.53
C ILE A 56 -15.82 -11.52 3.89
N SER A 57 -16.83 -12.37 4.06
CA SER A 57 -17.58 -12.51 5.32
C SER A 57 -16.69 -12.94 6.49
N LEU A 58 -15.76 -13.87 6.25
CA LEU A 58 -14.77 -14.29 7.26
C LEU A 58 -13.83 -13.14 7.63
N LEU A 59 -13.38 -12.37 6.65
CA LEU A 59 -12.52 -11.21 6.88
C LEU A 59 -13.25 -10.04 7.56
N ASP A 60 -14.53 -9.83 7.26
CA ASP A 60 -15.38 -8.85 7.94
C ASP A 60 -15.54 -9.22 9.42
N LYS A 61 -15.77 -10.49 9.73
CA LYS A 61 -15.79 -10.98 11.12
C LYS A 61 -14.44 -10.78 11.80
N ALA A 62 -13.33 -11.13 11.14
CA ALA A 62 -11.99 -10.96 11.68
C ALA A 62 -11.69 -9.48 12.02
N THR A 63 -12.01 -8.57 11.10
CA THR A 63 -11.79 -7.13 11.29
C THR A 63 -12.82 -6.46 12.22
N SER A 64 -13.95 -7.13 12.50
CA SER A 64 -14.88 -6.68 13.54
C SER A 64 -14.40 -7.07 14.94
N ILE A 65 -13.76 -8.24 15.08
CA ILE A 65 -13.14 -8.70 16.34
C ILE A 65 -11.90 -7.87 16.66
N ASP A 66 -11.04 -7.65 15.68
CA ASP A 66 -9.85 -6.80 15.82
C ASP A 66 -9.85 -5.73 14.73
N SER A 67 -10.39 -4.55 15.07
CA SER A 67 -10.53 -3.41 14.16
C SER A 67 -9.20 -2.86 13.64
N ASN A 68 -8.10 -3.15 14.33
CA ASN A 68 -6.76 -2.72 13.95
C ASN A 68 -5.91 -3.86 13.37
N TYR A 69 -6.54 -5.00 13.05
CA TYR A 69 -5.85 -6.14 12.47
C TYR A 69 -5.42 -5.86 11.02
N TYR A 70 -4.18 -5.43 10.86
CA TYR A 70 -3.61 -5.04 9.56
C TYR A 70 -3.80 -6.12 8.48
N TRP A 71 -3.47 -7.37 8.77
CA TRP A 71 -3.57 -8.45 7.79
C TRP A 71 -5.02 -8.78 7.40
N GLY A 72 -5.98 -8.62 8.31
CA GLY A 72 -7.40 -8.74 7.97
C GLY A 72 -7.81 -7.70 6.93
N HIS A 73 -7.46 -6.43 7.15
CA HIS A 73 -7.74 -5.35 6.19
C HIS A 73 -6.95 -5.50 4.88
N TYR A 74 -5.69 -5.93 4.94
CA TYR A 74 -4.86 -6.14 3.74
C TYR A 74 -5.44 -7.23 2.83
N ASN A 75 -5.90 -8.34 3.41
CA ASN A 75 -6.55 -9.38 2.64
C ASN A 75 -7.91 -8.93 2.10
N LYS A 76 -8.70 -8.15 2.86
CA LYS A 76 -9.92 -7.53 2.31
C LYS A 76 -9.63 -6.68 1.08
N LEU A 77 -8.58 -5.86 1.14
CA LEU A 77 -8.15 -5.04 0.02
C LEU A 77 -7.84 -5.91 -1.21
N MET A 78 -7.09 -6.99 -1.04
CA MET A 78 -6.74 -7.90 -2.14
C MET A 78 -7.98 -8.56 -2.76
N PHE A 79 -8.87 -9.09 -1.93
CA PHE A 79 -10.14 -9.69 -2.40
C PHE A 79 -11.00 -8.65 -3.13
N PHE A 80 -11.14 -7.44 -2.60
CA PHE A 80 -11.90 -6.37 -3.27
C PHE A 80 -11.25 -5.94 -4.58
N TYR A 81 -9.91 -5.88 -4.65
CA TYR A 81 -9.20 -5.56 -5.88
C TYR A 81 -9.45 -6.61 -6.95
N GLN A 82 -9.30 -7.90 -6.62
CA GLN A 82 -9.49 -9.00 -7.56
C GLN A 82 -10.94 -9.10 -8.05
N LEU A 83 -11.91 -8.86 -7.16
CA LEU A 83 -13.33 -8.79 -7.52
C LEU A 83 -13.74 -7.48 -8.20
N LYS A 84 -12.79 -6.60 -8.50
CA LYS A 84 -12.99 -5.28 -9.14
C LYS A 84 -13.93 -4.35 -8.35
N GLN A 85 -14.04 -4.56 -7.04
CA GLN A 85 -14.82 -3.75 -6.12
C GLN A 85 -13.99 -2.56 -5.62
N PHE A 86 -13.56 -1.71 -6.55
CA PHE A 86 -12.54 -0.68 -6.29
C PHE A 86 -12.98 0.34 -5.24
N ASP A 87 -14.25 0.72 -5.17
CA ASP A 87 -14.76 1.63 -4.13
C ASP A 87 -14.54 1.06 -2.71
N ARG A 88 -14.78 -0.24 -2.53
CA ARG A 88 -14.54 -0.93 -1.25
C ARG A 88 -13.05 -1.10 -0.97
N ALA A 89 -12.25 -1.34 -2.01
CA ALA A 89 -10.80 -1.36 -1.91
C ALA A 89 -10.24 0.00 -1.45
N ILE A 90 -10.77 1.12 -1.98
CA ILE A 90 -10.36 2.48 -1.59
C ILE A 90 -10.68 2.75 -0.11
N LEU A 91 -11.87 2.36 0.38
CA LEU A 91 -12.19 2.48 1.81
C LEU A 91 -11.24 1.63 2.67
N THR A 92 -10.87 0.44 2.18
CA THR A 92 -10.00 -0.49 2.90
C THR A 92 -8.55 0.01 2.95
N VAL A 93 -8.01 0.53 1.84
CA VAL A 93 -6.65 1.08 1.82
C VAL A 93 -6.52 2.31 2.71
N LYS A 94 -7.56 3.16 2.80
CA LYS A 94 -7.61 4.28 3.76
C LYS A 94 -7.49 3.81 5.21
N LYS A 95 -8.14 2.69 5.57
CA LYS A 95 -7.97 2.09 6.90
C LYS A 95 -6.54 1.56 7.11
N LEU A 96 -5.93 0.93 6.11
CA LEU A 96 -4.53 0.48 6.21
C LEU A 96 -3.55 1.65 6.38
N ILE A 97 -3.78 2.76 5.69
CA ILE A 97 -2.97 3.98 5.81
C ILE A 97 -3.09 4.57 7.22
N GLN A 98 -4.29 4.58 7.82
CA GLN A 98 -4.44 4.98 9.22
C GLN A 98 -3.62 4.10 10.18
N LEU A 99 -3.49 2.80 9.88
CA LEU A 99 -2.69 1.87 10.70
C LEU A 99 -1.18 2.00 10.42
N ARG A 100 -0.79 2.37 9.20
CA ARG A 100 0.61 2.51 8.77
C ARG A 100 0.78 3.73 7.86
N PRO A 101 0.85 4.95 8.42
CA PRO A 101 0.85 6.19 7.64
C PRO A 101 2.12 6.42 6.81
N GLU A 102 3.20 5.68 7.09
CA GLU A 102 4.48 5.77 6.38
C GLU A 102 4.73 4.58 5.41
N ALA A 103 3.69 3.80 5.09
CA ALA A 103 3.80 2.69 4.15
C ALA A 103 3.61 3.17 2.70
N HIS A 104 4.73 3.36 1.99
CA HIS A 104 4.76 3.82 0.58
C HIS A 104 3.85 3.02 -0.36
N ASP A 105 3.77 1.71 -0.17
CA ASP A 105 3.01 0.73 -0.95
C ASP A 105 1.50 0.94 -0.83
N LEU A 106 1.02 1.41 0.31
CA LEU A 106 -0.40 1.71 0.50
C LEU A 106 -0.83 2.95 -0.30
N TYR A 107 0.00 4.00 -0.33
CA TYR A 107 -0.27 5.18 -1.17
C TYR A 107 -0.15 4.85 -2.66
N LEU A 108 0.84 4.04 -3.05
CA LEU A 108 0.95 3.54 -4.42
C LEU A 108 -0.32 2.77 -4.81
N THR A 109 -0.80 1.91 -3.92
CA THR A 109 -2.03 1.12 -4.13
C THR A 109 -3.27 2.02 -4.23
N GLU A 110 -3.40 3.03 -3.37
CA GLU A 110 -4.51 3.99 -3.45
C GLU A 110 -4.49 4.76 -4.78
N GLY A 111 -3.32 5.22 -5.23
CA GLY A 111 -3.17 5.83 -6.54
C GLY A 111 -3.59 4.90 -7.69
N ILE A 112 -3.18 3.63 -7.65
CA ILE A 112 -3.61 2.61 -8.61
C ILE A 112 -5.13 2.43 -8.59
N LEU A 113 -5.74 2.35 -7.42
CA LEU A 113 -7.20 2.19 -7.29
C LEU A 113 -7.97 3.36 -7.91
N TYR A 114 -7.50 4.60 -7.77
CA TYR A 114 -8.12 5.75 -8.46
C TYR A 114 -7.95 5.66 -9.98
N GLU A 115 -6.81 5.20 -10.50
CA GLU A 115 -6.67 4.92 -11.94
C GLU A 115 -7.59 3.78 -12.42
N ARG A 116 -7.91 2.80 -11.55
CA ARG A 116 -8.86 1.71 -11.88
C ARG A 116 -10.29 2.20 -12.04
N ILE A 117 -10.66 3.31 -11.42
CA ILE A 117 -11.96 3.97 -11.59
C ILE A 117 -11.88 5.20 -12.51
N ASP A 118 -10.80 5.31 -13.29
CA ASP A 118 -10.56 6.37 -14.27
C ASP A 118 -10.50 7.79 -13.67
N ASP A 119 -10.20 7.91 -12.37
CA ASP A 119 -9.98 9.18 -11.68
C ASP A 119 -8.47 9.48 -11.57
N SER A 120 -7.85 9.79 -12.72
CA SER A 120 -6.44 10.16 -12.78
C SER A 120 -6.10 11.49 -12.09
N ILE A 121 -7.11 12.32 -11.79
CA ILE A 121 -6.91 13.58 -11.06
C ILE A 121 -6.66 13.27 -9.59
N SER A 122 -7.51 12.45 -8.98
CA SER A 122 -7.35 12.04 -7.59
C SER A 122 -6.16 11.11 -7.38
N SER A 123 -5.75 10.31 -8.37
CA SER A 123 -4.62 9.36 -8.23
C SER A 123 -3.27 10.05 -7.98
N ARG A 124 -3.03 11.19 -8.64
CA ARG A 124 -1.74 11.89 -8.66
C ARG A 124 -1.14 12.18 -7.28
N PRO A 125 -1.85 12.82 -6.33
CA PRO A 125 -1.27 13.13 -5.01
C PRO A 125 -0.82 11.89 -4.23
N TYR A 126 -1.43 10.72 -4.48
CA TYR A 126 -1.03 9.47 -3.82
C TYR A 126 0.27 8.92 -4.37
N PHE A 127 0.51 9.03 -5.68
CA PHE A 127 1.80 8.69 -6.27
C PHE A 127 2.90 9.66 -5.80
N GLU A 128 2.60 10.95 -5.69
CA GLU A 128 3.54 11.95 -5.16
C GLU A 128 3.91 11.64 -3.69
N LYS A 129 2.92 11.30 -2.86
CA LYS A 129 3.15 10.92 -1.46
C LYS A 129 3.95 9.61 -1.33
N SER A 130 3.61 8.60 -2.13
CA SER A 130 4.35 7.33 -2.17
C SER A 130 5.81 7.56 -2.58
N LEU A 131 6.05 8.33 -3.65
CA LEU A 131 7.39 8.68 -4.12
C LEU A 131 8.21 9.42 -3.04
N ALA A 132 7.60 10.35 -2.32
CA ALA A 132 8.27 11.07 -1.24
C ALA A 132 8.73 10.13 -0.12
N ILE A 133 7.88 9.18 0.29
CA ILE A 133 8.23 8.17 1.29
C ILE A 133 9.33 7.24 0.76
N CYS A 134 9.22 6.76 -0.49
CA CYS A 134 10.27 5.94 -1.12
C CYS A 134 11.63 6.63 -1.06
N ASN A 135 11.69 7.92 -1.40
CA ASN A 135 12.93 8.70 -1.36
C ASN A 135 13.50 8.76 0.05
N ALA A 136 12.68 9.15 1.04
CA ALA A 136 13.12 9.24 2.43
C ALA A 136 13.65 7.90 2.97
N VAL A 137 13.00 6.79 2.62
CA VAL A 137 13.44 5.45 3.02
C VAL A 137 14.75 5.07 2.33
N LEU A 138 14.85 5.26 1.00
CA LEU A 138 16.04 4.89 0.22
C LEU A 138 17.27 5.74 0.56
N ASP A 139 17.10 6.98 1.00
CA ASP A 139 18.21 7.86 1.41
C ASP A 139 18.97 7.33 2.63
N THR A 140 18.30 6.53 3.47
CA THR A 140 18.86 5.98 4.70
C THR A 140 19.06 4.47 4.67
N MET A 141 18.44 3.77 3.72
CA MET A 141 18.48 2.31 3.60
C MET A 141 19.76 1.81 2.92
N SER A 142 20.37 0.76 3.49
CA SER A 142 21.47 0.05 2.82
C SER A 142 21.00 -0.64 1.55
N LYS A 143 21.82 -0.58 0.50
CA LYS A 143 21.59 -1.31 -0.77
C LYS A 143 21.56 -2.83 -0.61
N THR A 144 22.15 -3.36 0.46
CA THR A 144 22.12 -4.79 0.78
C THR A 144 20.87 -5.22 1.54
N ASN A 145 19.98 -4.28 1.88
CA ASN A 145 18.71 -4.60 2.50
C ASN A 145 17.84 -5.39 1.50
N LYS A 146 17.26 -6.50 1.95
CA LYS A 146 16.37 -7.35 1.13
C LYS A 146 15.15 -6.62 0.55
N GLU A 147 14.72 -5.52 1.16
CA GLU A 147 13.58 -4.71 0.70
C GLU A 147 14.00 -3.58 -0.25
N TYR A 148 15.31 -3.32 -0.39
CA TYR A 148 15.82 -2.20 -1.19
C TYR A 148 15.33 -2.27 -2.63
N GLU A 149 15.44 -3.43 -3.28
CA GLU A 149 15.00 -3.61 -4.68
C GLU A 149 13.50 -3.36 -4.85
N LEU A 150 12.68 -3.82 -3.91
CA LEU A 150 11.23 -3.62 -3.93
C LEU A 150 10.88 -2.12 -3.85
N ILE A 151 11.45 -1.41 -2.87
CA ILE A 151 11.17 0.03 -2.68
C ILE A 151 11.71 0.83 -3.86
N PHE A 152 12.87 0.47 -4.38
CA PHE A 152 13.47 1.10 -5.56
C PHE A 152 12.63 0.85 -6.84
N GLY A 153 12.04 -0.34 -6.97
CA GLY A 153 11.06 -0.66 -8.01
C GLY A 153 9.77 0.16 -7.87
N ASN A 154 9.22 0.25 -6.66
CA ASN A 154 8.03 1.07 -6.37
C ASN A 154 8.28 2.55 -6.66
N LYS A 155 9.48 3.06 -6.39
CA LYS A 155 9.90 4.41 -6.80
C LYS A 155 9.82 4.59 -8.33
N ALA A 156 10.29 3.62 -9.10
CA ALA A 156 10.20 3.68 -10.56
C ALA A 156 8.74 3.64 -11.06
N VAL A 157 7.89 2.80 -10.46
CA VAL A 157 6.46 2.76 -10.79
C VAL A 157 5.81 4.12 -10.52
N ASN A 158 6.05 4.73 -9.36
CA ASN A 158 5.52 6.06 -9.06
C ASN A 158 5.94 7.10 -10.11
N LEU A 159 7.22 7.10 -10.53
CA LEU A 159 7.70 8.00 -11.58
C LEU A 159 6.97 7.77 -12.91
N ILE A 160 6.73 6.52 -13.31
CA ILE A 160 5.92 6.22 -14.51
C ILE A 160 4.51 6.81 -14.35
N MET A 161 3.86 6.56 -13.21
CA MET A 161 2.48 7.02 -12.96
C MET A 161 2.35 8.56 -12.87
N LEU A 162 3.45 9.26 -12.62
CA LEU A 162 3.55 10.72 -12.61
C LEU A 162 3.94 11.34 -13.96
N GLY A 163 4.25 10.53 -14.97
CA GLY A 163 4.71 10.99 -16.29
C GLY A 163 6.20 11.36 -16.35
N GLU A 164 7.00 10.77 -15.46
CA GLU A 164 8.46 10.95 -15.40
C GLU A 164 9.19 9.69 -15.91
N GLU A 165 8.75 9.13 -17.04
CA GLU A 165 9.18 7.82 -17.54
C GLU A 165 10.68 7.74 -17.85
N ALA A 166 11.29 8.83 -18.31
CA ALA A 166 12.73 8.88 -18.55
C ALA A 166 13.52 8.58 -17.26
N LYS A 167 13.14 9.24 -16.15
CA LYS A 167 13.76 9.00 -14.84
C LYS A 167 13.47 7.59 -14.35
N ALA A 168 12.24 7.10 -14.53
CA ALA A 168 11.89 5.73 -14.17
C ALA A 168 12.78 4.70 -14.90
N ASN A 169 13.01 4.88 -16.21
CA ASN A 169 13.81 3.98 -17.01
C ASN A 169 15.29 3.97 -16.62
N GLU A 170 15.84 5.12 -16.20
CA GLU A 170 17.19 5.15 -15.64
C GLU A 170 17.30 4.30 -14.36
N LEU A 171 16.27 4.33 -13.49
CA LEU A 171 16.24 3.51 -12.28
C LEU A 171 16.05 2.02 -12.62
N LEU A 172 15.12 1.70 -13.52
CA LEU A 172 14.87 0.31 -13.94
C LEU A 172 16.10 -0.29 -14.63
N LYS A 173 16.82 0.47 -15.45
CA LYS A 173 18.08 0.02 -16.04
C LYS A 173 19.11 -0.34 -14.97
N LYS A 174 19.24 0.47 -13.91
CA LYS A 174 20.14 0.16 -12.78
C LYS A 174 19.75 -1.16 -12.10
N LEU A 175 18.46 -1.37 -11.82
CA LEU A 175 17.96 -2.63 -11.24
C LEU A 175 18.24 -3.83 -12.16
N TYR A 176 18.01 -3.65 -13.46
CA TYR A 176 18.23 -4.70 -14.45
C TYR A 176 19.70 -5.10 -14.53
N ASP A 177 20.61 -4.11 -14.56
CA ASP A 177 22.05 -4.34 -14.66
C ASP A 177 22.60 -5.01 -13.38
N SER A 178 22.02 -4.73 -12.20
CA SER A 178 22.42 -5.32 -10.92
C SER A 178 21.69 -6.60 -10.53
N ALA A 179 20.70 -7.04 -11.30
CA ALA A 179 19.84 -8.17 -10.96
C ALA A 179 20.65 -9.49 -10.85
N PRO A 180 20.42 -10.30 -9.79
CA PRO A 180 21.23 -11.48 -9.51
C PRO A 180 21.00 -12.63 -10.51
N ASP A 181 19.84 -12.65 -11.18
CA ASP A 181 19.45 -13.71 -12.10
C ASP A 181 18.48 -13.20 -13.18
N GLN A 182 18.18 -14.08 -14.13
CA GLN A 182 17.30 -13.77 -15.26
C GLN A 182 15.85 -13.53 -14.84
N VAL A 183 15.38 -14.14 -13.74
CA VAL A 183 14.00 -13.97 -13.26
C VAL A 183 13.79 -12.54 -12.77
N HIS A 184 14.75 -11.98 -12.04
CA HIS A 184 14.73 -10.59 -11.60
C HIS A 184 14.81 -9.63 -12.80
N LYS A 185 15.67 -9.91 -13.78
CA LYS A 185 15.76 -9.14 -15.03
C LYS A 185 14.43 -9.08 -15.78
N LEU A 186 13.74 -10.21 -15.89
CA LEU A 186 12.42 -10.29 -16.53
C LEU A 186 11.38 -9.45 -15.77
N LYS A 187 11.37 -9.48 -14.44
CA LYS A 187 10.45 -8.65 -13.64
C LYS A 187 10.64 -7.15 -13.92
N VAL A 188 11.89 -6.70 -13.97
CA VAL A 188 12.22 -5.29 -14.23
C VAL A 188 11.88 -4.90 -15.68
N SER A 189 12.14 -5.78 -16.65
CA SER A 189 11.92 -5.47 -18.07
C SER A 189 10.45 -5.25 -18.44
N TYR A 190 9.50 -5.80 -17.66
CA TYR A 190 8.06 -5.53 -17.85
C TYR A 190 7.70 -4.05 -17.77
N LEU A 191 8.42 -3.28 -16.96
CA LEU A 191 8.18 -1.85 -16.75
C LEU A 191 9.12 -0.96 -17.58
N MET A 192 10.20 -1.52 -18.13
CA MET A 192 11.16 -0.76 -18.92
C MET A 192 10.53 -0.22 -20.20
N ASN A 193 10.83 1.06 -20.46
CA ASN A 193 10.38 1.84 -21.60
C ASN A 193 8.85 1.85 -21.75
N LYS A 194 8.12 1.74 -20.64
CA LYS A 194 6.65 1.82 -20.62
C LYS A 194 6.21 3.22 -20.27
N SER A 195 5.23 3.72 -21.02
CA SER A 195 4.45 4.90 -20.68
C SER A 195 3.45 4.61 -19.56
N LYS A 196 3.00 5.66 -18.85
CA LYS A 196 1.86 5.57 -17.92
C LYS A 196 0.68 4.83 -18.53
N LYS A 197 0.33 5.18 -19.78
CA LYS A 197 -0.82 4.61 -20.50
C LYS A 197 -0.67 3.10 -20.69
N GLU A 198 0.51 2.63 -21.09
CA GLU A 198 0.78 1.20 -21.27
C GLU A 198 0.73 0.41 -19.95
N VAL A 199 1.24 0.99 -18.86
CA VAL A 199 1.16 0.37 -17.53
C VAL A 199 -0.30 0.25 -17.08
N ILE A 200 -1.11 1.31 -17.22
CA ILE A 200 -2.54 1.28 -16.88
C ILE A 200 -3.30 0.27 -17.75
N ALA A 201 -3.02 0.23 -19.06
CA ALA A 201 -3.67 -0.71 -19.97
C ALA A 201 -3.45 -2.16 -19.52
N ARG A 202 -2.19 -2.52 -19.20
CA ARG A 202 -1.84 -3.86 -18.69
C ARG A 202 -2.55 -4.19 -17.38
N MET A 203 -2.60 -3.26 -16.43
CA MET A 203 -3.32 -3.47 -15.16
C MET A 203 -4.79 -3.83 -15.41
N LYS A 204 -5.43 -3.20 -16.41
CA LYS A 204 -6.83 -3.49 -16.78
C LYS A 204 -6.98 -4.85 -17.47
N GLU A 205 -5.98 -5.30 -18.23
CA GLU A 205 -5.98 -6.57 -18.97
C GLU A 205 -5.76 -7.82 -18.09
N GLU A 206 -4.90 -7.74 -17.06
CA GLU A 206 -4.43 -8.89 -16.24
C GLU A 206 -5.53 -9.75 -15.56
N HIS A 207 -6.80 -9.32 -15.57
CA HIS A 207 -7.90 -10.00 -14.87
C HIS A 207 -9.17 -10.09 -15.74
N SER A 208 -9.00 -10.25 -17.07
CA SER A 208 -10.09 -10.38 -18.06
C SER A 208 -10.30 -11.82 -18.55
N HIS A 209 -9.85 -12.82 -17.79
CA HIS A 209 -10.03 -14.24 -18.07
C HIS A 209 -10.74 -14.94 -16.92
#